data_AF-A0A9N7Y6W2-F1
#
_entry.id   AF-A0A9N7Y6W2-F1
#
_cell.length_a   1.000
_cell.length_b   1.000
_cell.length_c   1.000
_cell.angle_alpha   90.00
_cell.angle_beta   90.00
_cell.angle_gamma   90.00
#
_symmetry.space_group_name_H-M   'P 1'
#
loop_
_entity.id
_entity.type
_entity.pdbx_description
1 polymer ?
#
loop_
_entity_poly.entity_id
_entity_poly.type
_entity_poly.pdbx_seq_one_letter_code
_entity_poly.pdbx_strand_id
1 'polypeptide(L)'
;MSQWKQTKARLLVFYNIIEALGYSGLVGFISFAVCYRYGPLVDEKNINILSWTLQLFGLLLIYFGIQIQQVAFAIMVAALLSKNLEYPVSMAVIAWRRVRRLRVRWKPEPRRLLTEEEYQREAEEETRRALDELRKQCHSPEFSPWKTVSRIHSPKRFADFIEGSPHLMQNEVSVHAQEYGFGGSFFEDELFDTDDEEEDEEEDLKPLMVPE
;
A
#
# COMPACT_ATOMS: atom_id res chain seq x y z
N MET A 1 55.81 24.67 -38.34
CA MET A 1 56.80 23.75 -37.73
C MET A 1 56.42 23.28 -36.31
N SER A 2 55.59 24.01 -35.55
CA SER A 2 55.15 23.60 -34.20
C SER A 2 54.13 22.44 -34.19
N GLN A 3 53.18 22.43 -35.13
CA GLN A 3 52.14 21.39 -35.24
C GLN A 3 52.72 19.98 -35.45
N TRP A 4 53.76 19.86 -36.28
CA TRP A 4 54.46 18.59 -36.54
C TRP A 4 55.23 18.05 -35.33
N LYS A 5 55.76 18.94 -34.48
CA LYS A 5 56.38 18.53 -33.21
C LYS A 5 55.33 18.06 -32.21
N GLN A 6 54.17 18.71 -32.19
CA GLN A 6 53.07 18.39 -31.29
C GLN A 6 52.37 17.08 -31.66
N THR A 7 52.16 16.80 -32.94
CA THR A 7 51.60 15.51 -33.40
C THR A 7 52.58 14.36 -33.21
N LYS A 8 53.88 14.57 -33.45
CA LYS A 8 54.92 13.57 -33.15
C LYS A 8 55.03 13.26 -31.65
N ALA A 9 54.98 14.26 -30.79
CA ALA A 9 55.01 14.06 -29.34
C ALA A 9 53.77 13.28 -28.86
N ARG A 10 52.58 13.59 -29.40
CA ARG A 10 51.36 12.83 -29.10
C ARG A 10 51.48 11.40 -29.60
N LEU A 11 51.93 11.16 -30.83
CA LEU A 11 52.13 9.81 -31.38
C LEU A 11 53.14 8.98 -30.57
N LEU A 12 54.26 9.57 -30.14
CA LEU A 12 55.25 8.90 -29.28
C LEU A 12 54.67 8.54 -27.91
N VAL A 13 53.88 9.43 -27.32
CA VAL A 13 53.21 9.17 -26.04
C VAL A 13 52.15 8.07 -26.20
N PHE A 14 51.35 8.11 -27.27
CA PHE A 14 50.37 7.05 -27.57
C PHE A 14 51.05 5.70 -27.80
N TYR A 15 52.15 5.66 -28.55
CA TYR A 15 52.88 4.43 -28.84
C TYR A 15 53.48 3.80 -27.57
N ASN A 16 54.14 4.60 -26.72
CA ASN A 16 54.70 4.14 -25.45
C ASN A 16 53.62 3.65 -24.46
N ILE A 17 52.46 4.30 -24.43
CA ILE A 17 51.34 3.87 -23.59
C ILE A 17 50.79 2.52 -24.09
N ILE A 18 50.62 2.35 -25.40
CA ILE A 18 50.14 1.09 -25.98
C ILE A 18 51.13 -0.05 -25.72
N GLU A 19 52.44 0.19 -25.85
CA GLU A 19 53.45 -0.81 -25.50
C GLU A 19 53.40 -1.17 -24.01
N ALA A 20 53.35 -0.19 -23.10
CA ALA A 20 53.26 -0.45 -21.67
C ALA A 20 51.98 -1.21 -21.26
N LEU A 21 50.85 -0.92 -21.93
CA LEU A 21 49.60 -1.66 -21.75
C LEU A 21 49.69 -3.09 -22.29
N GLY A 22 50.37 -3.29 -23.43
CA GLY A 22 50.66 -4.62 -23.97
C GLY A 22 51.53 -5.46 -23.04
N TYR A 23 52.61 -4.89 -22.51
CA TYR A 23 53.49 -5.57 -21.57
C TYR A 23 52.80 -5.90 -20.24
N SER A 24 52.06 -4.96 -19.66
CA SER A 24 51.33 -5.20 -18.41
C SER A 24 50.20 -6.23 -18.59
N GLY A 25 49.49 -6.20 -19.72
CA GLY A 25 48.49 -7.21 -20.07
C GLY A 25 49.09 -8.61 -20.25
N LEU A 26 50.23 -8.71 -20.96
CA LEU A 26 50.93 -9.98 -21.16
C LEU A 26 51.47 -10.56 -19.84
N VAL A 27 52.09 -9.72 -19.01
CA VAL A 27 52.60 -10.14 -17.67
C VAL A 27 51.45 -10.52 -16.75
N GLY A 28 50.33 -9.80 -16.79
CA GLY A 28 49.11 -10.13 -16.06
C GLY A 28 48.51 -11.47 -16.50
N PHE A 29 48.43 -11.71 -17.82
CA PHE A 29 47.94 -12.97 -18.39
C PHE A 29 48.84 -14.16 -18.05
N ILE A 30 50.16 -13.98 -18.10
CA ILE A 30 51.13 -15.01 -17.70
C ILE A 30 51.01 -15.31 -16.21
N SER A 31 50.91 -14.27 -15.37
CA SER A 31 50.74 -14.44 -13.91
C SER A 31 49.43 -15.16 -13.58
N PHE A 32 48.34 -14.81 -14.27
CA PHE A 32 47.04 -15.46 -14.13
C PHE A 32 47.08 -16.93 -14.59
N ALA A 33 47.70 -17.21 -15.74
CA ALA A 33 47.85 -18.57 -16.27
C ALA A 33 48.70 -19.44 -15.36
N VAL A 34 49.76 -18.89 -14.76
CA VAL A 34 50.59 -19.57 -13.76
C VAL A 34 49.78 -19.82 -12.48
N CYS A 35 49.08 -18.82 -11.95
CA CYS A 35 48.21 -18.99 -10.78
C CYS A 35 47.10 -20.03 -11.02
N TYR A 36 46.54 -20.11 -12.22
CA TYR A 36 45.53 -21.10 -12.60
C TYR A 36 46.12 -22.51 -12.75
N ARG A 37 47.39 -22.63 -13.17
CA ARG A 37 48.07 -23.91 -13.36
C ARG A 37 48.61 -24.52 -12.06
N TYR A 38 48.90 -23.70 -11.03
CA TYR A 38 49.58 -24.15 -9.80
C TYR A 38 48.66 -24.55 -8.63
N GLY A 39 47.32 -24.50 -8.75
CA GLY A 39 46.46 -25.05 -7.70
C GLY A 39 45.00 -25.24 -8.12
N PRO A 40 44.39 -26.42 -7.90
CA PRO A 40 42.99 -26.67 -8.22
C PRO A 40 42.08 -25.83 -7.31
N LEU A 41 41.31 -24.92 -7.92
CA LEU A 41 40.40 -23.98 -7.24
C LEU A 41 39.09 -24.66 -6.82
N VAL A 42 39.13 -25.49 -5.76
CA VAL A 42 37.93 -26.17 -5.23
C VAL A 42 37.39 -25.51 -3.95
N ASP A 43 38.13 -24.60 -3.33
CA ASP A 43 37.67 -23.89 -2.12
C ASP A 43 36.86 -22.63 -2.46
N GLU A 44 35.69 -22.46 -1.85
CA GLU A 44 34.82 -21.27 -1.99
C GLU A 44 35.58 -19.95 -1.74
N LYS A 45 36.58 -19.99 -0.85
CA LYS A 45 37.50 -18.87 -0.59
C LYS A 45 38.28 -18.45 -1.83
N ASN A 46 38.77 -19.39 -2.63
CA ASN A 46 39.56 -19.07 -3.83
C ASN A 46 38.68 -18.46 -4.91
N ILE A 47 37.42 -18.89 -5.04
CA ILE A 47 36.44 -18.27 -5.95
C ILE A 47 36.17 -16.82 -5.55
N ASN A 48 35.98 -16.55 -4.26
CA ASN A 48 35.74 -15.18 -3.78
C ASN A 48 36.98 -14.29 -3.97
N ILE A 49 38.19 -14.81 -3.70
CA ILE A 49 39.45 -14.09 -3.95
C ILE A 49 39.65 -13.84 -5.45
N LEU A 50 39.34 -14.81 -6.30
CA LEU A 50 39.42 -14.66 -7.76
C LEU A 50 38.45 -13.58 -8.25
N SER A 51 37.22 -13.57 -7.74
CA SER A 51 36.25 -12.52 -8.05
C SER A 51 36.73 -11.14 -7.60
N TRP A 52 37.26 -11.04 -6.38
CA TRP A 52 37.85 -9.81 -5.84
C TRP A 52 39.03 -9.31 -6.65
N THR A 53 39.95 -10.20 -7.04
CA THR A 53 41.13 -9.83 -7.85
C THR A 53 40.75 -9.41 -9.26
N LEU A 54 39.80 -10.10 -9.90
CA LEU A 54 39.30 -9.73 -11.23
C LEU A 54 38.56 -8.40 -11.19
N GLN A 55 37.81 -8.12 -10.11
CA GLN A 55 37.11 -6.87 -9.91
C GLN A 55 38.07 -5.70 -9.63
N LEU A 56 39.11 -5.91 -8.81
CA LEU A 56 40.17 -4.92 -8.57
C LEU A 56 41.00 -4.67 -9.83
N PHE A 57 41.25 -5.71 -10.62
CA PHE A 57 41.93 -5.61 -11.91
C PHE A 57 41.11 -4.82 -12.92
N GLY A 58 39.79 -5.05 -12.98
CA GLY A 58 38.87 -4.23 -13.78
C GLY A 58 38.88 -2.76 -13.36
N LEU A 59 38.88 -2.48 -12.05
CA LEU A 59 38.97 -1.13 -11.50
C LEU A 59 40.29 -0.43 -11.90
N LEU A 60 41.39 -1.17 -11.87
CA LEU A 60 42.73 -0.71 -12.24
C LEU A 60 42.83 -0.43 -13.75
N LEU A 61 42.25 -1.30 -14.58
CA LEU A 61 42.10 -1.08 -16.03
C LEU A 61 41.27 0.15 -16.36
N ILE A 62 40.19 0.40 -15.61
CA ILE A 62 39.36 1.61 -15.74
C ILE A 62 40.18 2.86 -15.36
N TYR A 63 40.97 2.80 -14.28
CA TYR A 63 41.84 3.89 -13.87
C TYR A 63 42.91 4.22 -14.92
N PHE A 64 43.55 3.21 -15.51
CA PHE A 64 44.57 3.41 -16.53
C PHE A 64 44.00 3.74 -17.93
N GLY A 65 42.78 3.30 -18.23
CA GLY A 65 42.12 3.51 -19.53
C GLY A 65 41.46 4.88 -19.71
N ILE A 66 41.27 5.65 -18.63
CA ILE A 66 40.49 6.88 -18.68
C ILE A 66 41.39 8.12 -18.63
N GLN A 67 41.38 8.89 -19.72
CA GLN A 67 42.07 10.17 -19.84
C GLN A 67 41.32 11.34 -19.13
N ILE A 68 40.09 11.13 -18.64
CA ILE A 68 39.22 12.15 -18.00
C ILE A 68 38.74 11.67 -16.61
N GLN A 69 39.25 12.31 -15.55
CA GLN A 69 39.05 11.94 -14.14
C GLN A 69 37.59 11.71 -13.68
N GLN A 70 36.62 12.39 -14.29
CA GLN A 70 35.21 12.34 -13.91
C GLN A 70 34.54 11.00 -14.23
N VAL A 71 34.90 10.38 -15.36
CA VAL A 71 34.31 9.11 -15.81
C VAL A 71 34.79 7.94 -14.94
N ALA A 72 36.07 7.99 -14.53
CA ALA A 72 36.65 6.99 -13.62
C ALA A 72 35.94 7.00 -12.25
N PHE A 73 35.62 8.19 -11.73
CA PHE A 73 34.91 8.32 -10.45
C PHE A 73 33.47 7.80 -10.54
N ALA A 74 32.76 8.10 -11.63
CA ALA A 74 31.40 7.62 -11.85
C ALA A 74 31.32 6.07 -11.87
N ILE A 75 32.29 5.43 -12.54
CA ILE A 75 32.32 3.96 -12.63
C ILE A 75 32.73 3.33 -11.28
N MET A 76 33.67 3.93 -10.53
CA MET A 76 33.98 3.49 -9.16
C MET A 76 32.75 3.54 -8.25
N VAL A 77 32.00 4.64 -8.29
CA VAL A 77 30.78 4.79 -7.48
C VAL A 77 29.72 3.79 -7.92
N ALA A 78 29.50 3.60 -9.22
CA ALA A 78 28.55 2.61 -9.74
C ALA A 78 28.91 1.17 -9.34
N ALA A 79 30.20 0.82 -9.35
CA ALA A 79 30.69 -0.49 -8.93
C ALA A 79 30.60 -0.72 -7.41
N LEU A 80 30.83 0.32 -6.62
CA LEU A 80 30.64 0.26 -5.16
C LEU A 80 29.16 0.13 -4.80
N LEU A 81 28.31 0.85 -5.51
CA LEU A 81 26.86 0.76 -5.37
C LEU A 81 26.39 -0.64 -5.76
N SER A 82 26.78 -1.20 -6.91
CA SER A 82 26.29 -2.51 -7.35
C SER A 82 26.63 -3.66 -6.40
N LYS A 83 27.73 -3.56 -5.64
CA LYS A 83 28.12 -4.58 -4.65
C LYS A 83 27.60 -4.32 -3.24
N ASN A 84 27.44 -3.06 -2.83
CA ASN A 84 26.97 -2.73 -1.49
C ASN A 84 25.47 -2.40 -1.43
N LEU A 85 24.72 -2.38 -2.54
CA LEU A 85 23.29 -2.01 -2.51
C LEU A 85 22.38 -3.11 -1.97
N GLU A 86 22.70 -4.39 -2.18
CA GLU A 86 21.76 -5.49 -1.91
C GLU A 86 21.37 -5.56 -0.42
N TYR A 87 22.32 -5.34 0.48
CA TYR A 87 22.12 -5.38 1.93
C TYR A 87 21.35 -4.15 2.50
N PRO A 88 21.71 -2.89 2.21
CA PRO A 88 20.96 -1.73 2.68
C PRO A 88 19.59 -1.60 2.02
N VAL A 89 19.41 -2.02 0.76
CA VAL A 89 18.10 -2.00 0.09
C VAL A 89 17.16 -3.03 0.72
N SER A 90 17.62 -4.25 0.97
CA SER A 90 16.81 -5.25 1.66
C SER A 90 16.44 -4.82 3.08
N MET A 91 17.38 -4.24 3.84
CA MET A 91 17.12 -3.66 5.16
C MET A 91 16.12 -2.48 5.10
N ALA A 92 16.24 -1.59 4.13
CA ALA A 92 15.30 -0.49 3.92
C ALA A 92 13.89 -0.99 3.57
N VAL A 93 13.78 -2.02 2.72
CA VAL A 93 12.49 -2.65 2.38
C VAL A 93 11.86 -3.32 3.60
N ILE A 94 12.65 -4.03 4.41
CA ILE A 94 12.17 -4.65 5.66
C ILE A 94 11.69 -3.59 6.65
N ALA A 95 12.49 -2.52 6.84
CA ALA A 95 12.12 -1.40 7.69
C ALA A 95 10.84 -0.71 7.21
N TRP A 96 10.72 -0.47 5.90
CA TRP A 96 9.53 0.14 5.30
C TRP A 96 8.28 -0.73 5.47
N ARG A 97 8.38 -2.05 5.25
CA ARG A 97 7.28 -2.99 5.52
C ARG A 97 6.89 -2.97 7.01
N ARG A 98 7.87 -2.89 7.92
CA ARG A 98 7.60 -2.85 9.36
C ARG A 98 6.89 -1.57 9.77
N VAL A 99 7.33 -0.43 9.27
CA VAL A 99 6.69 0.88 9.47
C VAL A 99 5.27 0.90 8.89
N ARG A 100 5.08 0.34 7.69
CA ARG A 100 3.75 0.25 7.06
C ARG A 100 2.80 -0.61 7.88
N ARG A 101 3.25 -1.77 8.38
CA ARG A 101 2.44 -2.62 9.28
C ARG A 101 2.09 -1.93 10.59
N LEU A 102 3.04 -1.23 11.21
CA LEU A 102 2.77 -0.45 12.41
C LEU A 102 1.76 0.66 12.16
N ARG A 103 1.84 1.34 11.01
CA ARG A 103 0.88 2.38 10.60
C ARG A 103 -0.52 1.82 10.35
N VAL A 104 -0.62 0.63 9.74
CA VAL A 104 -1.90 -0.06 9.52
C VAL A 104 -2.51 -0.50 10.85
N ARG A 105 -1.69 -1.02 11.78
CA ARG A 105 -2.13 -1.41 13.13
C ARG A 105 -2.54 -0.22 14.00
N TRP A 106 -2.09 0.98 13.69
CA TRP A 106 -2.49 2.23 14.36
C TRP A 106 -3.76 2.85 13.77
N LYS A 107 -4.33 2.28 12.70
CA LYS A 107 -5.68 2.68 12.33
C LYS A 107 -6.61 2.22 13.46
N PRO A 108 -7.38 3.13 14.08
CA PRO A 108 -8.37 2.74 15.06
C PRO A 108 -9.30 1.73 14.40
N GLU A 109 -9.62 0.68 15.16
CA GLU A 109 -10.53 -0.38 14.75
C GLU A 109 -11.80 0.26 14.15
N PRO A 110 -12.28 -0.22 12.99
CA PRO A 110 -13.50 0.34 12.40
C PRO A 110 -14.58 0.34 13.47
N ARG A 111 -15.22 1.50 13.67
CA ARG A 111 -16.24 1.66 14.70
C ARG A 111 -17.30 0.59 14.47
N ARG A 112 -17.53 -0.25 15.48
CA ARG A 112 -18.58 -1.27 15.45
C ARG A 112 -19.88 -0.55 15.07
N LEU A 113 -20.55 -1.02 14.03
CA LEU A 113 -21.89 -0.55 13.71
C LEU A 113 -22.78 -0.80 14.94
N LEU A 114 -23.70 0.12 15.17
CA LEU A 114 -24.67 -0.01 16.25
C LEU A 114 -25.44 -1.31 16.02
N THR A 115 -25.60 -2.12 17.06
CA THR A 115 -26.47 -3.30 16.93
C THR A 115 -27.91 -2.85 16.74
N GLU A 116 -28.72 -3.64 16.04
CA GLU A 116 -30.12 -3.28 15.76
C GLU A 116 -30.89 -2.95 17.05
N GLU A 117 -30.67 -3.70 18.13
CA GLU A 117 -31.27 -3.44 19.44
C GLU A 117 -30.83 -2.08 20.04
N GLU A 118 -29.55 -1.73 19.89
CA GLU A 118 -29.02 -0.45 20.37
C GLU A 118 -29.60 0.72 19.56
N TYR A 119 -29.79 0.54 18.25
CA TYR A 119 -30.40 1.53 17.36
C TYR A 119 -31.88 1.75 17.70
N GLN A 120 -32.64 0.67 17.85
CA GLN A 120 -34.06 0.74 18.21
C GLN A 120 -34.25 1.44 19.57
N ARG A 121 -33.42 1.10 20.56
CA ARG A 121 -33.49 1.73 21.88
C ARG A 121 -33.22 3.24 21.82
N GLU A 122 -32.20 3.67 21.06
CA GLU A 122 -31.88 5.08 20.91
C GLU A 122 -33.01 5.84 20.18
N ALA A 123 -33.60 5.22 19.15
CA ALA A 123 -34.74 5.76 18.43
C ALA A 123 -35.97 5.94 19.34
N GLU A 124 -36.28 4.95 20.19
CA GLU A 124 -37.38 5.03 21.15
C GLU A 124 -37.16 6.14 22.19
N GLU A 125 -35.95 6.22 22.74
CA GLU A 125 -35.59 7.20 23.76
C GLU A 125 -35.65 8.63 23.23
N GLU A 126 -35.07 8.90 22.06
CA GLU A 126 -35.10 10.22 21.43
C GLU A 126 -36.51 10.59 20.95
N THR A 127 -37.27 9.63 20.42
CA THR A 127 -38.68 9.87 20.04
C THR A 127 -39.51 10.25 21.26
N ARG A 128 -39.38 9.52 22.37
CA ARG A 128 -40.08 9.84 23.62
C ARG A 128 -39.69 11.23 24.12
N ARG A 129 -38.39 11.54 24.13
CA ARG A 129 -37.88 12.84 24.59
C ARG A 129 -38.40 13.98 23.73
N ALA A 130 -38.41 13.83 22.42
CA ALA A 130 -38.92 14.83 21.49
C ALA A 130 -40.43 15.06 21.67
N LEU A 131 -41.21 14.00 21.89
CA LEU A 131 -42.66 14.10 22.14
C LEU A 131 -42.98 14.81 23.46
N ASP A 132 -42.21 14.54 24.52
CA ASP A 132 -42.38 15.21 25.81
C ASP A 132 -42.02 16.70 25.73
N GLU A 133 -40.95 17.04 25.03
CA GLU A 133 -40.59 18.43 24.77
C GLU A 133 -41.66 19.14 23.92
N LEU A 134 -42.23 18.45 22.93
CA LEU A 134 -43.32 18.98 22.12
C LEU A 134 -44.57 19.26 22.98
N ARG A 135 -44.95 18.34 23.88
CA ARG A 135 -46.06 18.58 24.83
C ARG A 135 -45.79 19.79 25.71
N LYS A 136 -44.57 19.90 26.26
CA LYS A 136 -44.16 21.03 27.10
C LYS A 136 -44.25 22.36 26.35
N GLN A 137 -43.84 22.39 25.08
CA GLN A 137 -43.99 23.58 24.23
C GLN A 137 -45.46 23.92 23.98
N CYS A 138 -46.32 22.93 23.74
CA CYS A 138 -47.76 23.17 23.56
C CYS A 138 -48.46 23.71 24.82
N HIS A 139 -47.94 23.40 26.02
CA HIS A 139 -48.40 23.96 27.29
C HIS A 139 -47.81 25.35 27.61
N SER A 140 -46.83 25.82 26.84
CA SER A 140 -46.19 27.12 27.04
C SER A 140 -47.08 28.28 26.56
N PRO A 141 -47.13 29.42 27.28
CA PRO A 141 -47.91 30.59 26.88
C PRO A 141 -47.43 31.26 25.59
N GLU A 142 -46.22 30.94 25.10
CA GLU A 142 -45.68 31.43 23.83
C GLU A 142 -46.16 30.64 22.60
N PHE A 143 -46.83 29.50 22.81
CA PHE A 143 -47.39 28.70 21.74
C PHE A 143 -48.68 29.31 21.21
N SER A 144 -48.94 29.16 19.90
CA SER A 144 -50.17 29.66 19.25
C SER A 144 -51.08 28.50 18.80
N PRO A 145 -52.00 28.01 19.67
CA PRO A 145 -52.78 26.80 19.41
C PRO A 145 -53.60 26.88 18.12
N TRP A 146 -54.26 28.01 17.86
CA TRP A 146 -55.14 28.21 16.71
C TRP A 146 -54.39 28.21 15.37
N LYS A 147 -53.11 28.59 15.35
CA LYS A 147 -52.25 28.56 14.16
C LYS A 147 -51.79 27.14 13.84
N THR A 148 -51.59 26.31 14.87
CA THR A 148 -51.25 24.89 14.71
C THR A 148 -52.47 24.07 14.31
N VAL A 149 -53.61 24.30 14.97
CA VAL A 149 -54.89 23.63 14.71
C VAL A 149 -55.38 23.80 13.26
N SER A 150 -55.10 24.93 12.62
CA SER A 150 -55.46 25.16 11.21
C SER A 150 -54.55 24.46 10.20
N ARG A 151 -53.36 24.00 10.63
CA ARG A 151 -52.37 23.34 9.75
C ARG A 151 -52.37 21.83 9.86
N ILE A 152 -52.92 21.28 10.94
CA ILE A 152 -52.92 19.85 11.24
C ILE A 152 -54.18 19.15 10.69
N HIS A 153 -54.02 17.90 10.25
CA HIS A 153 -55.10 17.12 9.63
C HIS A 153 -56.20 16.72 10.63
N SER A 154 -55.86 16.45 11.89
CA SER A 154 -56.81 15.96 12.89
C SER A 154 -56.65 16.70 14.23
N PRO A 155 -57.39 17.80 14.46
CA PRO A 155 -57.22 18.61 15.67
C PRO A 155 -57.67 17.91 16.94
N LYS A 156 -58.62 16.96 16.84
CA LYS A 156 -59.08 16.16 17.99
C LYS A 156 -57.96 15.27 18.55
N ARG A 157 -57.30 14.50 17.68
CA ARG A 157 -56.16 13.63 18.07
C ARG A 157 -55.01 14.44 18.68
N PHE A 158 -54.77 15.63 18.16
CA PHE A 158 -53.75 16.53 18.69
C PHE A 158 -54.07 17.02 20.11
N ALA A 159 -55.34 17.36 20.38
CA ALA A 159 -55.77 17.73 21.72
C ALA A 159 -55.59 16.55 22.71
N ASP A 160 -56.03 15.36 22.33
CA ASP A 160 -55.89 14.14 23.15
C ASP A 160 -54.41 13.83 23.45
N PHE A 161 -53.52 14.05 22.47
CA PHE A 161 -52.08 13.89 22.64
C PHE A 161 -51.46 14.90 23.63
N ILE A 162 -51.88 16.17 23.59
CA ILE A 162 -51.43 17.21 24.54
C ILE A 162 -51.88 16.89 25.97
N GLU A 163 -53.07 16.30 26.11
CA GLU A 163 -53.64 15.87 27.39
C GLU A 163 -52.92 14.65 27.99
N GLY A 164 -52.09 13.97 27.20
CA GLY A 164 -51.23 12.88 27.66
C GLY A 164 -51.54 11.53 27.02
N SER A 165 -52.50 11.46 26.09
CA SER A 165 -52.75 10.23 25.33
C SER A 165 -51.57 9.86 24.42
N PRO A 166 -51.39 8.57 24.08
CA PRO A 166 -50.37 8.13 23.14
C PRO A 166 -50.48 8.86 21.79
N HIS A 167 -49.33 9.06 21.13
CA HIS A 167 -49.26 9.70 19.81
C HIS A 167 -49.73 8.78 18.66
N LEU A 168 -49.77 7.46 18.91
CA LEU A 168 -50.24 6.44 17.98
C LEU A 168 -51.56 5.86 18.47
N MET A 169 -52.46 5.56 17.54
CA MET A 169 -53.68 4.81 17.85
C MET A 169 -53.38 3.31 17.94
N GLN A 170 -54.13 2.57 18.77
CA GLN A 170 -53.98 1.11 18.88
C GLN A 170 -54.11 0.38 17.53
N ASN A 171 -55.00 0.86 16.66
CA ASN A 171 -55.14 0.41 15.27
C ASN A 171 -53.81 0.53 14.50
N GLU A 172 -53.15 1.69 14.57
CA GLU A 172 -51.92 1.96 13.81
C GLU A 172 -50.77 1.08 14.30
N VAL A 173 -50.67 0.90 15.62
CA VAL A 173 -49.70 -0.03 16.23
C VAL A 173 -49.98 -1.46 15.80
N SER A 174 -51.24 -1.88 15.73
CA SER A 174 -51.61 -3.24 15.31
C SER A 174 -51.31 -3.53 13.84
N VAL A 175 -51.54 -2.55 12.96
CA VAL A 175 -51.21 -2.67 11.53
C VAL A 175 -49.69 -2.76 11.35
N HIS A 176 -48.93 -1.90 12.02
CA HIS A 176 -47.46 -1.94 11.97
C HIS A 176 -46.90 -3.25 12.53
N ALA A 177 -47.44 -3.75 13.65
CA ALA A 177 -47.03 -5.04 14.21
C ALA A 177 -47.39 -6.23 13.32
N GLN A 178 -48.42 -6.11 12.49
CA GLN A 178 -48.77 -7.13 11.50
C GLN A 178 -47.85 -7.08 10.28
N GLU A 179 -47.51 -5.89 9.81
CA GLU A 179 -46.69 -5.66 8.61
C GLU A 179 -45.19 -5.94 8.86
N TYR A 180 -44.68 -5.55 10.04
CA TYR A 180 -43.27 -5.69 10.43
C TYR A 180 -43.04 -6.70 11.57
N GLY A 181 -44.06 -7.51 11.90
CA GLY A 181 -43.95 -8.57 12.92
C GLY A 181 -43.28 -9.84 12.41
N PHE A 182 -43.40 -10.94 13.16
CA PHE A 182 -42.80 -12.25 12.89
C PHE A 182 -43.06 -12.82 11.47
N GLY A 183 -44.09 -12.35 10.77
CA GLY A 183 -44.38 -12.72 9.38
C GLY A 183 -43.78 -11.81 8.31
N GLY A 184 -43.34 -10.58 8.65
CA GLY A 184 -42.74 -9.61 7.72
C GLY A 184 -41.25 -9.83 7.49
N SER A 185 -40.51 -10.19 8.54
CA SER A 185 -39.06 -10.47 8.45
C SER A 185 -38.73 -11.66 7.54
N PHE A 186 -39.63 -12.64 7.44
CA PHE A 186 -39.47 -13.80 6.56
C PHE A 186 -39.54 -13.43 5.07
N PHE A 187 -40.30 -12.38 4.72
CA PHE A 187 -40.38 -11.89 3.33
C PHE A 187 -39.28 -10.90 2.98
N GLU A 188 -38.72 -10.17 3.96
CA GLU A 188 -37.59 -9.27 3.74
C GLU A 188 -36.29 -10.04 3.43
N ASP A 189 -35.99 -11.10 4.18
CA ASP A 189 -34.80 -11.94 3.92
C ASP A 189 -34.86 -12.55 2.51
N GLU A 190 -36.00 -13.10 2.08
CA GLU A 190 -36.12 -13.73 0.74
C GLU A 190 -36.09 -12.72 -0.43
N LEU A 191 -36.35 -11.44 -0.18
CA LEU A 191 -36.27 -10.38 -1.21
C LEU A 191 -34.87 -9.80 -1.38
N PHE A 192 -34.04 -9.88 -0.34
CA PHE A 192 -32.67 -9.33 -0.33
C PHE A 192 -31.57 -10.39 -0.53
N ASP A 193 -31.90 -11.68 -0.44
CA ASP A 193 -30.94 -12.80 -0.62
C ASP A 193 -30.72 -13.23 -2.10
N THR A 194 -31.36 -12.56 -3.07
CA THR A 194 -31.30 -12.95 -4.50
C THR A 194 -30.28 -12.22 -5.39
N ASP A 195 -29.41 -11.34 -4.85
CA ASP A 195 -28.53 -10.50 -5.69
C ASP A 195 -27.01 -10.66 -5.48
N ASP A 196 -26.53 -11.61 -4.65
CA ASP A 196 -25.10 -11.75 -4.30
C ASP A 196 -24.41 -13.06 -4.79
N GLU A 197 -24.92 -13.72 -5.85
CA GLU A 197 -24.25 -14.90 -6.44
C GLU A 197 -23.90 -14.76 -7.95
N GLU A 198 -23.43 -13.61 -8.43
CA GLU A 198 -22.70 -13.56 -9.71
C GLU A 198 -21.57 -12.53 -9.68
N GLU A 199 -20.36 -12.96 -9.32
CA GLU A 199 -19.05 -12.54 -9.88
C GLU A 199 -17.94 -12.96 -8.88
N ASP A 200 -17.21 -14.05 -9.20
CA ASP A 200 -15.76 -14.21 -8.98
C ASP A 200 -15.32 -15.70 -9.04
N GLU A 201 -15.54 -16.37 -10.17
CA GLU A 201 -14.77 -17.57 -10.53
C GLU A 201 -14.37 -17.50 -12.01
N GLU A 202 -13.28 -16.81 -12.35
CA GLU A 202 -12.37 -17.19 -13.44
C GLU A 202 -11.17 -16.22 -13.53
N GLU A 203 -10.04 -16.56 -12.90
CA GLU A 203 -8.72 -16.40 -13.53
C GLU A 203 -7.61 -17.17 -12.78
N ASP A 204 -6.87 -17.95 -13.56
CA ASP A 204 -5.52 -18.50 -13.31
C ASP A 204 -5.31 -19.69 -12.36
N LEU A 205 -5.65 -20.88 -12.86
CA LEU A 205 -5.00 -22.14 -12.45
C LEU A 205 -4.20 -22.79 -13.61
N LYS A 206 -2.88 -22.54 -13.60
CA LYS A 206 -1.74 -23.37 -14.03
C LYS A 206 -1.65 -23.90 -15.48
N PRO A 207 -0.50 -23.72 -16.17
CA PRO A 207 -0.19 -24.48 -17.37
C PRO A 207 0.20 -25.93 -17.03
N LEU A 208 -0.38 -26.86 -17.81
CA LEU A 208 -0.11 -28.29 -17.87
C LEU A 208 1.40 -28.59 -18.06
N MET A 209 1.96 -29.41 -17.17
CA MET A 209 3.13 -30.25 -17.47
C MET A 209 2.65 -31.70 -17.58
N VAL A 210 2.88 -32.29 -18.76
CA VAL A 210 2.74 -33.73 -19.03
C VAL A 210 3.99 -34.45 -18.51
N PRO A 211 3.86 -35.59 -17.80
CA PRO A 211 4.96 -36.54 -17.61
C PRO A 211 4.80 -37.74 -18.55
N GLU A 212 5.85 -38.03 -19.33
CA GLU A 212 6.57 -39.32 -19.47
C GLU A 212 7.53 -39.27 -20.68
#